data_AF-A0A8J4X9L1-F1
#
_entry.id   AF-A0A8J4X9L1-F1
#
_cell.length_a   1.000
_cell.length_b   1.000
_cell.length_c   1.000
_cell.angle_alpha   90.00
_cell.angle_beta   90.00
_cell.angle_gamma   90.00
#
_symmetry.space_group_name_H-M   'P 1'
#
loop_
_entity.id
_entity.type
_entity.pdbx_description
1 polymer ?
#
loop_
_entity_poly.entity_id
_entity_poly.type
_entity_poly.pdbx_seq_one_letter_code
_entity_poly.pdbx_strand_id
1 'polypeptide(L)'
;MGGAVSAGEDNDELIDNLKEAQYIRSELVECAFRAIDRADYYLDEFRDSAYKDLAWRHGNIHLSAPCIYSEVMEALDLQPGLSFLNLGSGTGYLSTMVGLILGPFGVNHGVELHADVIEYAYQKLDCFIKTSDSFDKFEFCEPSFVVGNCLEIAPESRHYDRVYCGAGVQRDHEDFMKNLLKVGGILVLPLEEKLTKITRTGYNSWETKKIIAVSFAPLVLPKHRENGKPRAVPL
;
A
#
# COMPACT_ATOMS: atom_id res chain seq x y z
N MET A 1 -5.25 9.79 15.15
CA MET A 1 -4.40 10.81 14.52
C MET A 1 -4.89 10.97 13.10
N GLY A 2 -5.39 12.13 12.68
CA GLY A 2 -6.00 12.31 11.37
C GLY A 2 -6.71 13.65 11.24
N GLY A 3 -5.95 14.74 11.26
CA GLY A 3 -6.48 16.10 11.12
C GLY A 3 -5.37 17.11 10.93
N ALA A 4 -4.24 16.67 10.36
CA ALA A 4 -3.07 17.51 10.18
C ALA A 4 -3.19 18.37 8.91
N VAL A 5 -3.99 17.94 7.94
CA VAL A 5 -4.19 18.60 6.65
C VAL A 5 -5.68 18.98 6.50
N SER A 6 -5.93 20.13 5.89
CA SER A 6 -7.30 20.55 5.56
C SER A 6 -7.93 19.55 4.60
N ALA A 7 -9.25 19.36 4.72
CA ALA A 7 -10.00 18.63 3.70
C ALA A 7 -10.03 19.46 2.41
N GLY A 8 -10.07 18.78 1.26
CA GLY A 8 -10.39 19.39 -0.04
C GLY A 8 -11.87 19.22 -0.39
N GLU A 9 -12.36 20.03 -1.32
CA GLU A 9 -13.67 19.87 -1.97
C GLU A 9 -13.64 18.73 -3.01
N ASP A 10 -12.49 18.49 -3.63
CA ASP A 10 -12.24 17.40 -4.57
C ASP A 10 -10.86 16.74 -4.37
N ASN A 11 -10.51 15.79 -5.23
CA ASN A 11 -9.23 15.09 -5.16
C ASN A 11 -8.05 16.05 -5.40
N ASP A 12 -8.17 16.99 -6.35
CA ASP A 12 -7.08 17.88 -6.71
C ASP A 12 -6.75 18.88 -5.60
N GLU A 13 -7.76 19.44 -4.94
CA GLU A 13 -7.57 20.31 -3.77
C GLU A 13 -7.01 19.53 -2.58
N LEU A 14 -7.45 18.27 -2.37
CA LEU A 14 -6.81 17.40 -1.37
C LEU A 14 -5.31 17.23 -1.67
N ILE A 15 -4.93 17.00 -2.92
CA ILE A 15 -3.52 16.84 -3.30
C ILE A 15 -2.75 18.15 -3.12
N ASP A 16 -3.33 19.30 -3.47
CA ASP A 16 -2.73 20.61 -3.23
C ASP A 16 -2.45 20.82 -1.74
N ASN A 17 -3.42 20.57 -0.87
CA ASN A 17 -3.26 20.68 0.58
C ASN A 17 -2.16 19.73 1.12
N LEU A 18 -2.05 18.51 0.59
CA LEU A 18 -1.00 17.55 0.96
C LEU A 18 0.40 18.02 0.52
N LYS A 19 0.50 18.69 -0.63
CA LYS A 19 1.75 19.28 -1.12
C LYS A 19 2.16 20.50 -0.30
N GLU A 20 1.23 21.40 -0.01
CA GLU A 20 1.48 22.57 0.83
C GLU A 20 1.98 22.15 2.22
N ALA A 21 1.38 21.09 2.77
CA ALA A 21 1.80 20.49 4.04
C ALA A 21 3.07 19.61 3.96
N GLN A 22 3.71 19.51 2.78
CA GLN A 22 4.96 18.77 2.54
C GLN A 22 4.87 17.23 2.74
N TYR A 23 3.66 16.67 2.64
CA TYR A 23 3.44 15.22 2.62
C TYR A 23 3.74 14.62 1.24
N ILE A 24 3.35 15.32 0.17
CA ILE A 24 3.72 14.99 -1.21
C ILE A 24 4.83 15.94 -1.63
N ARG A 25 5.95 15.37 -2.10
CA ARG A 25 7.20 16.11 -2.33
C ARG A 25 7.78 15.87 -3.72
N SER A 26 7.46 14.73 -4.33
CA SER A 26 7.94 14.33 -5.64
C SER A 26 6.84 14.43 -6.70
N GLU A 27 7.23 14.84 -7.91
CA GLU A 27 6.31 14.95 -9.05
C GLU A 27 5.67 13.60 -9.39
N LEU A 28 6.43 12.49 -9.31
CA LEU A 28 5.90 11.15 -9.57
C LEU A 28 4.78 10.77 -8.60
N VAL A 29 4.93 11.07 -7.31
CA VAL A 29 3.90 10.78 -6.31
C VAL A 29 2.69 11.69 -6.53
N GLU A 30 2.89 12.99 -6.78
CA GLU A 30 1.79 13.90 -7.10
C GLU A 30 0.99 13.40 -8.32
N CYS A 31 1.66 13.08 -9.42
CA CYS A 31 1.01 12.60 -10.64
C CYS A 31 0.17 11.35 -10.37
N ALA A 32 0.68 10.38 -9.59
CA ALA A 32 -0.06 9.17 -9.25
C ALA A 32 -1.30 9.46 -8.39
N PHE A 33 -1.21 10.38 -7.43
CA PHE A 33 -2.33 10.77 -6.57
C PHE A 33 -3.41 11.55 -7.33
N ARG A 34 -3.04 12.39 -8.30
CA ARG A 34 -4.01 13.10 -9.15
C ARG A 34 -4.66 12.19 -10.19
N ALA A 35 -3.93 11.19 -10.67
CA ALA A 35 -4.42 10.28 -11.70
C ALA A 35 -5.57 9.38 -11.24
N ILE A 36 -5.69 9.16 -9.92
CA ILE A 36 -6.67 8.25 -9.34
C ILE A 36 -7.47 9.02 -8.29
N ASP A 37 -8.74 9.26 -8.58
CA ASP A 37 -9.65 9.87 -7.63
C ASP A 37 -9.87 8.93 -6.44
N ARG A 38 -9.53 9.41 -5.24
CA ARG A 38 -9.72 8.67 -3.99
C ARG A 38 -11.18 8.27 -3.77
N ALA A 39 -12.15 9.09 -4.16
CA ALA A 39 -13.57 8.81 -3.97
C ALA A 39 -14.04 7.61 -4.79
N ASP A 40 -13.39 7.29 -5.91
CA ASP A 40 -13.75 6.11 -6.70
C ASP A 40 -13.47 4.80 -5.97
N TYR A 41 -12.60 4.81 -4.95
CA TYR A 41 -12.29 3.64 -4.11
C TYR A 41 -13.15 3.54 -2.85
N TYR A 42 -14.05 4.50 -2.61
CA TYR A 42 -15.06 4.45 -1.55
C TYR A 42 -16.32 3.70 -2.00
N LEU A 43 -17.15 3.29 -1.04
CA LEU A 43 -18.55 2.96 -1.35
C LEU A 43 -19.29 4.24 -1.72
N ASP A 44 -20.24 4.13 -2.64
CA ASP A 44 -20.95 5.28 -3.22
C ASP A 44 -21.57 6.19 -2.15
N GLU A 45 -22.12 5.60 -1.09
CA GLU A 45 -22.76 6.32 0.03
C GLU A 45 -21.79 7.11 0.93
N PHE A 46 -20.47 6.93 0.80
CA PHE A 46 -19.46 7.61 1.62
C PHE A 46 -18.51 8.52 0.82
N ARG A 47 -18.73 8.69 -0.49
CA ARG A 47 -17.84 9.47 -1.37
C ARG A 47 -17.62 10.90 -0.91
N ASP A 48 -18.63 11.55 -0.34
CA ASP A 48 -18.55 12.93 0.18
C ASP A 48 -17.51 13.12 1.30
N SER A 49 -17.04 12.01 1.89
CA SER A 49 -16.01 12.04 2.94
C SER A 49 -14.62 11.67 2.46
N ALA A 50 -14.46 11.35 1.16
CA ALA A 50 -13.23 10.80 0.61
C ALA A 50 -12.06 11.78 0.65
N TYR A 51 -12.34 13.09 0.51
CA TYR A 51 -11.33 14.16 0.41
C TYR A 51 -10.90 14.73 1.77
N LYS A 52 -11.27 14.05 2.86
CA LYS A 52 -10.79 14.37 4.21
C LYS A 52 -9.49 13.61 4.46
N ASP A 53 -8.56 14.22 5.18
CA ASP A 53 -7.33 13.56 5.62
C ASP A 53 -7.58 12.58 6.79
N LEU A 54 -8.42 11.58 6.52
CA LEU A 54 -8.91 10.59 7.47
C LEU A 54 -8.87 9.20 6.86
N ALA A 55 -8.54 8.22 7.70
CA ALA A 55 -8.75 6.83 7.35
C ALA A 55 -10.26 6.54 7.31
N TRP A 56 -10.67 5.68 6.39
CA TRP A 56 -12.05 5.24 6.27
C TRP A 56 -12.12 3.72 6.39
N ARG A 57 -13.16 3.23 7.09
CA ARG A 57 -13.38 1.81 7.31
C ARG A 57 -14.86 1.49 7.23
N HIS A 58 -15.19 0.42 6.52
CA HIS A 58 -16.53 -0.15 6.49
C HIS A 58 -16.43 -1.68 6.41
N GLY A 59 -16.81 -2.39 7.48
CA GLY A 59 -16.59 -3.83 7.59
C GLY A 59 -15.10 -4.20 7.51
N ASN A 60 -14.74 -5.05 6.55
CA ASN A 60 -13.36 -5.44 6.27
C ASN A 60 -12.62 -4.42 5.37
N ILE A 61 -13.35 -3.56 4.65
CA ILE A 61 -12.76 -2.55 3.78
C ILE A 61 -12.13 -1.44 4.60
N HIS A 62 -10.90 -1.07 4.25
CA HIS A 62 -10.15 0.00 4.89
C HIS A 62 -9.30 0.77 3.86
N LEU A 63 -9.35 2.10 3.93
CA LEU A 63 -8.41 3.00 3.27
C LEU A 63 -7.69 3.82 4.33
N SER A 64 -6.36 3.84 4.28
CA SER A 64 -5.56 4.71 5.15
C SER A 64 -5.77 6.19 4.77
N ALA A 65 -5.45 7.08 5.72
CA ALA A 65 -5.51 8.52 5.48
C ALA A 65 -4.56 8.93 4.33
N PRO A 66 -4.95 9.90 3.50
CA PRO A 66 -4.13 10.44 2.41
C PRO A 66 -2.70 10.82 2.82
N CYS A 67 -2.51 11.50 3.96
CA CYS A 67 -1.17 11.86 4.44
C CYS A 67 -0.29 10.62 4.71
N ILE A 68 -0.88 9.53 5.19
CA ILE A 68 -0.17 8.27 5.45
C ILE A 68 0.24 7.61 4.13
N TYR A 69 -0.65 7.52 3.14
CA TYR A 69 -0.28 6.99 1.83
C TYR A 69 0.77 7.87 1.14
N SER A 70 0.73 9.19 1.33
CA SER A 70 1.74 10.12 0.79
C SER A 70 3.12 9.80 1.37
N GLU A 71 3.25 9.70 2.69
CA GLU A 71 4.51 9.32 3.34
C GLU A 71 4.99 7.93 2.95
N VAL A 72 4.08 6.96 2.77
CA VAL A 72 4.42 5.61 2.29
C VAL A 72 4.99 5.68 0.87
N MET A 73 4.31 6.34 -0.06
CA MET A 73 4.73 6.46 -1.46
C MET A 73 6.08 7.16 -1.59
N GLU A 74 6.27 8.26 -0.86
CA GLU A 74 7.53 9.00 -0.79
C GLU A 74 8.66 8.15 -0.17
N ALA A 75 8.38 7.40 0.89
CA ALA A 75 9.38 6.58 1.57
C ALA A 75 9.80 5.36 0.74
N LEU A 76 8.86 4.78 -0.02
CA LEU A 76 9.13 3.65 -0.89
C LEU A 76 10.09 4.03 -2.02
N ASP A 77 10.15 5.28 -2.48
CA ASP A 77 11.03 5.68 -3.59
C ASP A 77 10.84 4.74 -4.80
N LEU A 78 9.60 4.73 -5.30
CA LEU A 78 9.15 3.91 -6.41
C LEU A 78 9.69 4.43 -7.73
N GLN A 79 10.07 3.51 -8.62
CA GLN A 79 10.63 3.82 -9.93
C GLN A 79 10.07 2.82 -10.96
N PRO A 80 10.03 3.18 -12.25
CA PRO A 80 9.61 2.27 -13.31
C PRO A 80 10.40 0.96 -13.31
N GLY A 81 9.72 -0.17 -13.57
CA GLY A 81 10.31 -1.50 -13.68
C GLY A 81 10.62 -2.20 -12.35
N LEU A 82 10.38 -1.57 -11.20
CA LEU A 82 10.57 -2.21 -9.90
C LEU A 82 9.49 -3.26 -9.59
N SER A 83 9.83 -4.17 -8.68
CA SER A 83 8.88 -5.12 -8.08
C SER A 83 8.40 -4.63 -6.72
N PHE A 84 7.07 -4.62 -6.53
CA PHE A 84 6.37 -4.16 -5.36
C PHE A 84 5.46 -5.24 -4.77
N LEU A 85 5.45 -5.34 -3.44
CA LEU A 85 4.54 -6.18 -2.66
C LEU A 85 3.78 -5.35 -1.63
N ASN A 86 2.45 -5.40 -1.69
CA ASN A 86 1.55 -4.74 -0.75
C ASN A 86 0.90 -5.75 0.19
N LEU A 87 1.28 -5.76 1.46
CA LEU A 87 0.73 -6.65 2.49
C LEU A 87 -0.42 -5.96 3.22
N GLY A 88 -1.63 -6.52 3.11
CA GLY A 88 -2.87 -5.83 3.46
C GLY A 88 -3.27 -4.85 2.36
N SER A 89 -3.39 -5.35 1.12
CA SER A 89 -3.61 -4.50 -0.05
C SER A 89 -4.93 -3.73 -0.02
N GLY A 90 -5.88 -4.14 0.83
CA GLY A 90 -7.14 -3.43 1.03
C GLY A 90 -7.90 -3.28 -0.28
N THR A 91 -8.41 -2.07 -0.54
CA THR A 91 -9.20 -1.76 -1.73
C THR A 91 -8.39 -1.71 -3.03
N GLY A 92 -7.09 -1.94 -2.98
CA GLY A 92 -6.22 -1.82 -4.15
C GLY A 92 -5.88 -0.37 -4.52
N TYR A 93 -6.36 0.65 -3.79
CA TYR A 93 -6.09 2.07 -4.08
C TYR A 93 -4.59 2.38 -4.18
N LEU A 94 -3.82 2.03 -3.14
CA LEU A 94 -2.37 2.20 -3.14
C LEU A 94 -1.72 1.40 -4.27
N SER A 95 -2.10 0.12 -4.43
CA SER A 95 -1.53 -0.72 -5.49
C SER A 95 -1.82 -0.19 -6.89
N THR A 96 -2.95 0.47 -7.12
CA THR A 96 -3.27 1.09 -8.41
C THR A 96 -2.39 2.32 -8.63
N MET A 97 -2.22 3.20 -7.64
CA MET A 97 -1.28 4.34 -7.73
C MET A 97 0.16 3.88 -7.98
N VAL A 98 0.60 2.83 -7.29
CA VAL A 98 1.93 2.23 -7.51
C VAL A 98 2.04 1.69 -8.93
N GLY A 99 0.97 1.07 -9.46
CA GLY A 99 0.93 0.53 -10.81
C GLY A 99 1.25 1.58 -11.88
N LEU A 100 0.79 2.82 -11.69
CA LEU A 100 1.07 3.95 -12.59
C LEU A 100 2.54 4.39 -12.56
N ILE A 101 3.23 4.23 -11.43
CA ILE A 101 4.65 4.58 -11.30
C ILE A 101 5.54 3.46 -11.84
N LEU A 102 5.17 2.20 -11.61
CA LEU A 102 5.98 1.04 -12.00
C LEU A 102 5.99 0.82 -13.52
N GLY A 103 4.90 1.16 -14.22
CA GLY A 103 4.79 0.95 -15.65
C GLY A 103 4.82 -0.54 -16.07
N PRO A 104 4.86 -0.83 -17.38
CA PRO A 104 4.48 -2.13 -17.92
C PRO A 104 5.51 -3.23 -17.65
N PHE A 105 6.72 -2.86 -17.26
CA PHE A 105 7.82 -3.77 -16.90
C PHE A 105 7.94 -4.01 -15.39
N GLY A 106 7.08 -3.38 -14.60
CA GLY A 106 7.05 -3.58 -13.15
C GLY A 106 6.43 -4.91 -12.73
N VAL A 107 6.46 -5.17 -11.43
CA VAL A 107 5.68 -6.24 -10.80
C VAL A 107 4.93 -5.65 -9.62
N ASN A 108 3.63 -5.90 -9.54
CA ASN A 108 2.75 -5.30 -8.54
C ASN A 108 1.88 -6.37 -7.92
N HIS A 109 2.27 -6.88 -6.76
CA HIS A 109 1.56 -7.94 -6.06
C HIS A 109 0.92 -7.42 -4.77
N GLY A 110 -0.27 -7.91 -4.45
CA GLY A 110 -0.95 -7.62 -3.20
C GLY A 110 -1.42 -8.89 -2.50
N VAL A 111 -1.28 -8.91 -1.17
CA VAL A 111 -1.84 -9.96 -0.31
C VAL A 111 -2.87 -9.34 0.60
N GLU A 112 -4.06 -9.90 0.64
CA GLU A 112 -5.15 -9.45 1.50
C GLU A 112 -5.80 -10.64 2.20
N LEU A 113 -6.13 -10.47 3.48
CA LEU A 113 -6.65 -11.53 4.33
C LEU A 113 -8.09 -11.91 3.96
N HIS A 114 -8.86 -10.92 3.52
CA HIS A 114 -10.30 -11.01 3.31
C HIS A 114 -10.65 -11.14 1.82
N ALA A 115 -11.31 -12.24 1.44
CA ALA A 115 -11.67 -12.51 0.05
C ALA A 115 -12.65 -11.47 -0.52
N ASP A 116 -13.61 -11.01 0.29
CA ASP A 116 -14.56 -9.95 -0.03
C ASP A 116 -13.85 -8.61 -0.33
N VAL A 117 -12.72 -8.35 0.32
CA VAL A 117 -11.92 -7.14 0.07
C VAL A 117 -11.16 -7.25 -1.26
N ILE A 118 -10.70 -8.45 -1.65
CA ILE A 118 -10.10 -8.67 -2.97
C ILE A 118 -11.12 -8.53 -4.09
N GLU A 119 -12.32 -9.07 -3.91
CA GLU A 119 -13.41 -8.89 -4.88
C GLU A 119 -13.69 -7.39 -5.07
N TYR A 120 -13.76 -6.63 -3.98
CA TYR A 120 -13.91 -5.18 -4.04
C TYR A 120 -12.72 -4.49 -4.73
N ALA A 121 -11.48 -4.90 -4.45
CA ALA A 121 -10.29 -4.32 -5.08
C ALA A 121 -10.29 -4.52 -6.60
N TYR A 122 -10.64 -5.72 -7.10
CA TYR A 122 -10.75 -5.96 -8.53
C TYR A 122 -11.91 -5.19 -9.17
N GLN A 123 -13.05 -5.02 -8.48
CA GLN A 123 -14.13 -4.17 -8.98
C GLN A 123 -13.66 -2.72 -9.16
N LYS A 124 -12.93 -2.16 -8.18
CA LYS A 124 -12.41 -0.78 -8.30
C LYS A 124 -11.34 -0.65 -9.37
N LEU A 125 -10.46 -1.64 -9.48
CA LEU A 125 -9.46 -1.70 -10.56
C LEU A 125 -10.09 -1.77 -11.95
N ASP A 126 -11.10 -2.62 -12.13
CA ASP A 126 -11.84 -2.76 -13.39
C ASP A 126 -12.58 -1.45 -13.76
N CYS A 127 -13.18 -0.78 -12.78
CA CYS A 127 -13.73 0.57 -12.98
C CYS A 127 -12.65 1.55 -13.44
N PHE A 128 -11.51 1.62 -12.74
CA PHE A 128 -10.39 2.50 -13.11
C PHE A 128 -9.94 2.27 -14.56
N ILE A 129 -9.70 1.01 -14.96
CA ILE A 129 -9.26 0.65 -16.31
C ILE A 129 -10.30 1.05 -17.38
N LYS A 130 -11.60 0.94 -17.07
CA LYS A 130 -12.67 1.20 -18.03
C LYS A 130 -13.09 2.66 -18.14
N THR A 131 -12.97 3.43 -17.06
CA THR A 131 -13.60 4.75 -16.97
C THR A 131 -12.62 5.90 -16.72
N SER A 132 -11.38 5.62 -16.34
CA SER A 132 -10.42 6.68 -16.04
C SER A 132 -9.73 7.18 -17.31
N ASP A 133 -9.89 8.48 -17.59
CA ASP A 133 -9.13 9.18 -18.64
C ASP A 133 -7.61 9.16 -18.37
N SER A 134 -7.19 8.85 -17.14
CA SER A 134 -5.80 8.67 -16.79
C SER A 134 -5.23 7.37 -17.36
N PHE A 135 -6.03 6.31 -17.51
CA PHE A 135 -5.52 5.01 -17.96
C PHE A 135 -4.78 5.10 -19.31
N ASP A 136 -5.33 5.85 -20.27
CA ASP A 136 -4.70 6.05 -21.59
C ASP A 136 -3.45 6.94 -21.55
N LYS A 137 -3.22 7.66 -20.45
CA LYS A 137 -2.09 8.60 -20.28
C LYS A 137 -0.90 7.97 -19.58
N PHE A 138 -1.08 6.82 -18.92
CA PHE A 138 -0.04 6.15 -18.16
C PHE A 138 0.21 4.75 -18.71
N GLU A 139 1.48 4.35 -18.74
CA GLU A 139 1.76 2.92 -18.78
C GLU A 139 1.46 2.32 -17.41
N PHE A 140 0.82 1.16 -17.36
CA PHE A 140 0.24 0.63 -16.13
C PHE A 140 0.75 -0.78 -15.80
N CYS A 141 1.26 -0.94 -14.57
CA CYS A 141 1.49 -2.25 -13.96
C CYS A 141 0.24 -2.69 -13.20
N GLU A 142 -0.63 -3.45 -13.89
CA GLU A 142 -1.85 -3.95 -13.27
C GLU A 142 -1.54 -4.80 -12.01
N PRO A 143 -2.14 -4.48 -10.85
CA PRO A 143 -1.88 -5.24 -9.64
C PRO A 143 -2.55 -6.62 -9.66
N SER A 144 -1.80 -7.63 -9.22
CA SER A 144 -2.32 -8.99 -8.98
C SER A 144 -2.51 -9.22 -7.48
N PHE A 145 -3.76 -9.44 -7.07
CA PHE A 145 -4.13 -9.67 -5.68
C PHE A 145 -4.36 -11.15 -5.37
N VAL A 146 -3.91 -11.58 -4.19
CA VAL A 146 -4.03 -12.95 -3.70
C VAL A 146 -4.58 -12.98 -2.28
N VAL A 147 -5.57 -13.85 -2.04
CA VAL A 147 -6.14 -14.05 -0.70
C VAL A 147 -5.16 -14.86 0.16
N GLY A 148 -4.78 -14.33 1.32
CA GLY A 148 -3.90 -15.04 2.24
C GLY A 148 -3.44 -14.22 3.43
N ASN A 149 -2.83 -14.90 4.40
CA ASN A 149 -2.11 -14.23 5.47
C ASN A 149 -0.67 -13.96 5.02
N CYS A 150 -0.22 -12.70 5.07
CA CYS A 150 1.15 -12.36 4.66
C CYS A 150 2.24 -13.11 5.44
N LEU A 151 2.00 -13.51 6.69
CA LEU A 151 2.92 -14.32 7.48
C LEU A 151 3.02 -15.79 7.02
N GLU A 152 2.19 -16.19 6.04
CA GLU A 152 2.21 -17.51 5.39
C GLU A 152 2.78 -17.44 3.96
N ILE A 153 3.41 -16.32 3.57
CA ILE A 153 4.20 -16.25 2.34
C ILE A 153 5.43 -17.17 2.51
N ALA A 154 5.65 -18.06 1.55
CA ALA A 154 6.76 -19.02 1.63
C ALA A 154 8.12 -18.29 1.52
N PRO A 155 9.13 -18.64 2.32
CA PRO A 155 10.47 -18.00 2.24
C PRO A 155 11.14 -18.12 0.86
N GLU A 156 10.78 -19.15 0.09
CA GLU A 156 11.28 -19.41 -1.26
C GLU A 156 10.56 -18.57 -2.33
N SER A 157 9.56 -17.78 -1.94
CA SER A 157 8.84 -16.88 -2.84
C SER A 157 9.77 -15.79 -3.39
N ARG A 158 9.25 -15.06 -4.38
CA ARG A 158 9.92 -13.89 -4.93
C ARG A 158 10.31 -12.88 -3.85
N HIS A 159 11.50 -12.31 -3.98
CA HIS A 159 11.91 -11.12 -3.22
C HIS A 159 11.62 -9.86 -4.04
N TYR A 160 11.31 -8.76 -3.35
CA TYR A 160 10.83 -7.52 -3.96
C TYR A 160 11.80 -6.36 -3.78
N ASP A 161 11.78 -5.43 -4.71
CA ASP A 161 12.51 -4.17 -4.59
C ASP A 161 11.85 -3.25 -3.57
N ARG A 162 10.52 -3.33 -3.44
CA ARG A 162 9.70 -2.48 -2.58
C ARG A 162 8.64 -3.32 -1.87
N VAL A 163 8.50 -3.15 -0.56
CA VAL A 163 7.46 -3.82 0.23
C VAL A 163 6.78 -2.79 1.11
N TYR A 164 5.45 -2.80 1.13
CA TYR A 164 4.65 -2.07 2.10
C TYR A 164 3.83 -3.03 2.94
N CYS A 165 3.76 -2.80 4.26
CA CYS A 165 2.82 -3.48 5.14
C CYS A 165 1.81 -2.48 5.70
N GLY A 166 0.54 -2.65 5.32
CA GLY A 166 -0.59 -1.83 5.74
C GLY A 166 -1.16 -2.19 7.11
N ALA A 167 -0.42 -2.91 7.96
CA ALA A 167 -0.82 -3.31 9.30
C ALA A 167 0.34 -3.16 10.30
N GLY A 168 0.02 -2.97 11.57
CA GLY A 168 1.00 -2.82 12.65
C GLY A 168 1.77 -4.11 12.91
N VAL A 169 3.08 -4.08 12.66
CA VAL A 169 3.97 -5.24 12.83
C VAL A 169 4.64 -5.17 14.20
N GLN A 170 4.66 -6.31 14.89
CA GLN A 170 5.39 -6.50 16.14
C GLN A 170 6.85 -6.86 15.87
N ARG A 171 7.78 -6.56 16.79
CA ARG A 171 9.22 -6.83 16.62
C ARG A 171 9.52 -8.27 16.23
N ASP A 172 8.79 -9.23 16.77
CA ASP A 172 8.97 -10.66 16.51
C ASP A 172 8.73 -11.06 15.04
N HIS A 173 8.07 -10.19 14.25
CA HIS A 173 7.83 -10.40 12.82
C HIS A 173 8.64 -9.48 11.92
N GLU A 174 9.50 -8.61 12.47
CA GLU A 174 10.33 -7.69 11.69
C GLU A 174 11.25 -8.44 10.71
N ASP A 175 11.91 -9.50 11.18
CA ASP A 175 12.81 -10.29 10.34
C ASP A 175 12.09 -11.04 9.22
N PHE A 176 10.85 -11.49 9.47
CA PHE A 176 10.01 -12.06 8.42
C PHE A 176 9.75 -11.05 7.31
N MET A 177 9.37 -9.82 7.67
CA MET A 177 9.09 -8.75 6.69
C MET A 177 10.35 -8.35 5.93
N LYS A 178 11.49 -8.24 6.61
CA LYS A 178 12.79 -7.96 6.00
C LYS A 178 13.17 -8.99 4.95
N ASN A 179 12.93 -10.28 5.21
CA ASN A 179 13.28 -11.35 4.30
C ASN A 179 12.52 -11.32 2.98
N LEU A 180 11.44 -10.54 2.85
CA LEU A 180 10.75 -10.32 1.57
C LEU A 180 11.50 -9.38 0.62
N LEU A 181 12.55 -8.69 1.09
CA LEU A 181 13.31 -7.71 0.30
C LEU A 181 14.50 -8.30 -0.45
N LYS A 182 14.76 -7.83 -1.67
CA LYS A 182 16.06 -7.94 -2.31
C LYS A 182 17.10 -7.07 -1.61
N VAL A 183 18.39 -7.34 -1.84
CA VAL A 183 19.45 -6.37 -1.48
C VAL A 183 19.24 -5.09 -2.31
N GLY A 184 19.32 -3.93 -1.65
CA GLY A 184 18.92 -2.63 -2.19
C GLY A 184 17.42 -2.31 -2.05
N GLY A 185 16.62 -3.26 -1.56
CA GLY A 185 15.18 -3.10 -1.41
C GLY A 185 14.77 -2.21 -0.24
N ILE A 186 13.58 -1.65 -0.32
CA ILE A 186 12.97 -0.78 0.71
C ILE A 186 11.68 -1.39 1.23
N LEU A 187 11.57 -1.49 2.55
CA LEU A 187 10.39 -1.93 3.28
C LEU A 187 9.85 -0.74 4.07
N VAL A 188 8.56 -0.45 3.91
CA VAL A 188 7.85 0.55 4.70
C VAL A 188 6.75 -0.14 5.50
N LEU A 189 6.76 0.03 6.82
CA LEU A 189 5.76 -0.57 7.69
C LEU A 189 5.55 0.27 8.97
N PRO A 190 4.40 0.14 9.64
CA PRO A 190 4.25 0.53 11.03
C PRO A 190 4.93 -0.49 11.94
N LEU A 191 5.99 -0.06 12.64
CA LEU A 191 6.71 -0.84 13.65
C LEU A 191 6.70 -0.05 14.96
N GLU A 192 6.16 -0.64 16.03
CA GLU A 192 6.03 0.02 17.35
C GLU A 192 5.38 1.41 17.27
N GLU A 193 4.21 1.49 16.62
CA GLU A 193 3.44 2.74 16.44
C GLU A 193 4.17 3.85 15.66
N LYS A 194 5.23 3.49 14.93
CA LYS A 194 5.95 4.42 14.05
C LYS A 194 6.03 3.87 12.64
N LEU A 195 5.62 4.67 11.67
CA LEU A 195 5.88 4.37 10.27
C LEU A 195 7.39 4.42 10.06
N THR A 196 7.94 3.32 9.57
CA THR A 196 9.39 3.08 9.54
C THR A 196 9.77 2.62 8.15
N LYS A 197 10.83 3.22 7.61
CA LYS A 197 11.53 2.80 6.40
C LYS A 197 12.73 1.95 6.79
N ILE A 198 12.83 0.76 6.23
CA ILE A 198 13.96 -0.16 6.37
C ILE A 198 14.55 -0.40 4.99
N THR A 199 15.83 -0.11 4.81
CA THR A 199 16.56 -0.36 3.56
C THR A 199 17.50 -1.55 3.76
N ARG A 200 17.44 -2.56 2.88
CA ARG A 200 18.41 -3.67 2.87
C ARG A 200 19.69 -3.22 2.18
N THR A 201 20.73 -2.87 2.94
CA THR A 201 21.99 -2.34 2.36
C THR A 201 22.97 -3.43 1.93
N GLY A 202 22.72 -4.68 2.31
CA GLY A 202 23.56 -5.84 2.01
C GLY A 202 22.88 -7.14 2.43
N TYR A 203 23.59 -8.27 2.33
CA TYR A 203 23.01 -9.58 2.64
C TYR A 203 22.43 -9.66 4.06
N ASN A 204 23.16 -9.16 5.06
CA ASN A 204 22.77 -9.15 6.47
C ASN A 204 22.84 -7.75 7.10
N SER A 205 22.76 -6.68 6.28
CA SER A 205 22.87 -5.30 6.75
C SER A 205 21.65 -4.48 6.38
N TRP A 206 21.21 -3.65 7.32
CA TRP A 206 19.96 -2.90 7.26
C TRP A 206 20.17 -1.49 7.77
N GLU A 207 19.48 -0.53 7.16
CA GLU A 207 19.34 0.83 7.66
C GLU A 207 17.88 1.07 8.02
N THR A 208 17.61 1.66 9.19
CA THR A 208 16.26 1.91 9.69
C THR A 208 16.06 3.38 9.98
N LYS A 209 15.02 3.98 9.38
CA LYS A 209 14.61 5.37 9.59
C LYS A 209 13.15 5.44 10.03
N LYS A 210 12.90 6.04 11.19
CA LYS A 210 11.55 6.33 11.70
C LYS A 210 11.04 7.61 11.02
N ILE A 211 9.82 7.58 10.50
CA ILE A 211 9.22 8.66 9.71
C ILE A 211 8.28 9.49 10.60
N ILE A 212 7.12 8.93 10.95
CA ILE A 212 6.08 9.59 11.75
C ILE A 212 5.44 8.60 12.72
N ALA A 213 4.84 9.12 13.79
CA ALA A 213 3.97 8.31 14.66
C ALA A 213 2.67 7.99 13.94
N VAL A 214 2.19 6.75 14.06
CA VAL A 214 0.99 6.27 13.37
C VAL A 214 0.21 5.29 14.23
N SER A 215 -1.06 5.09 13.90
CA SER A 215 -1.90 4.06 14.51
C SER A 215 -2.45 3.17 13.41
N PHE A 216 -2.18 1.87 13.51
CA PHE A 216 -2.60 0.85 12.56
C PHE A 216 -3.21 -0.32 13.32
N ALA A 217 -4.18 -1.01 12.70
CA ALA A 217 -4.64 -2.29 13.22
C ALA A 217 -3.47 -3.28 13.25
N PRO A 218 -3.32 -4.11 14.31
CA PRO A 218 -2.23 -5.05 14.41
C PRO A 218 -2.34 -6.12 13.31
N LEU A 219 -1.18 -6.63 12.89
CA LEU A 219 -1.10 -7.76 11.97
C LEU A 219 -1.80 -8.98 12.56
N VAL A 220 -2.65 -9.63 11.76
CA VAL A 220 -3.38 -10.82 12.20
C VAL A 220 -2.45 -12.03 12.12
N LEU A 221 -2.25 -12.73 13.23
CA LEU A 221 -1.45 -13.96 13.25
C LEU A 221 -2.19 -15.11 12.56
N PRO A 222 -1.48 -15.99 11.83
CA PRO A 222 -2.06 -17.21 11.30
C PRO A 222 -2.68 -18.03 12.43
N LYS A 223 -3.88 -18.57 12.21
CA LYS A 223 -4.49 -19.51 13.15
C LYS A 223 -3.73 -20.83 13.04
N HIS A 224 -3.18 -21.34 14.15
CA HIS A 224 -2.65 -22.70 14.19
C HIS A 224 -3.74 -23.68 13.74
N ARG A 225 -3.55 -24.33 12.59
CA ARG A 225 -4.38 -25.45 12.16
C ARG A 225 -3.76 -26.73 12.72
N GLU A 226 -4.50 -27.45 13.55
CA GLU A 226 -3.99 -28.66 14.21
C GLU A 226 -3.60 -29.80 13.26
N ASN A 227 -3.90 -29.77 11.95
CA ASN A 227 -3.61 -30.90 11.06
C ASN A 227 -3.47 -30.56 9.55
N GLY A 228 -2.84 -29.45 9.19
CA GLY A 228 -2.58 -29.16 7.78
C GLY A 228 -1.35 -28.31 7.57
N LYS A 229 -0.55 -28.63 6.55
CA LYS A 229 0.48 -27.71 6.06
C LYS A 229 -0.18 -26.34 5.82
N PRO A 230 0.42 -25.23 6.27
CA PRO A 230 -0.08 -23.91 5.95
C PRO A 230 -0.22 -23.81 4.43
N ARG A 231 -1.36 -23.30 3.95
CA ARG A 231 -1.55 -23.07 2.51
C ARG A 231 -0.72 -21.84 2.18
N ALA A 232 0.49 -22.07 1.67
CA ALA A 232 1.38 -21.00 1.27
C ALA A 232 0.65 -20.03 0.33
N VAL A 233 0.84 -18.73 0.55
CA VAL A 233 0.30 -17.70 -0.33
C VAL A 233 1.01 -17.80 -1.69
N PRO A 234 0.30 -18.04 -2.81
CA PRO A 234 0.93 -18.18 -4.11
C PRO A 234 1.33 -16.79 -4.67
N LEU A 235 2.61 -16.42 -4.56
CA LEU A 235 3.19 -15.17 -5.05
C LEU A 235 4.35 -15.38 -6.02
#